data_AF-A0A3D0L7S5-F1
#
_entry.id   AF-A0A3D0L7S5-F1
#
_cell.length_a   1.000
_cell.length_b   1.000
_cell.length_c   1.000
_cell.angle_alpha   90.00
_cell.angle_beta   90.00
_cell.angle_gamma   90.00
#
_symmetry.space_group_name_H-M   'P 1'
#
loop_
_entity.id
_entity.type
_entity.pdbx_description
1 polymer ?
#
loop_
_entity_poly.entity_id
_entity_poly.type
_entity_poly.pdbx_seq_one_letter_code
_entity_poly.pdbx_strand_id
1 'polypeptide(L)' 'VEGGCDLDYTPNKGVSVDIDVAMSANFGFGGHNGCLVFKKVK' A
#
# COMPACT_ATOMS: atom_id res chain seq x y z
N VAL A 1 7.00 3.24 23.76
CA VAL A 1 7.15 3.16 22.31
C VAL A 1 5.78 2.84 21.76
N GLU A 2 5.06 3.82 21.23
CA GLU A 2 3.82 3.52 20.50
C GLU A 2 4.22 2.82 19.19
N GLY A 3 3.90 1.54 19.08
CA GLY A 3 4.07 0.78 17.85
C GLY A 3 2.93 1.11 16.89
N GLY A 4 2.99 2.30 16.28
CA GLY A 4 1.94 2.90 15.43
C GLY A 4 1.65 2.19 14.10
N CYS A 5 1.69 0.87 14.10
CA CYS A 5 1.27 0.01 13.00
C CYS A 5 -0.09 -0.61 13.35
N ASP A 6 -1.13 0.21 13.43
CA ASP A 6 -2.51 -0.16 13.80
C ASP A 6 -3.48 -0.21 12.61
N LEU A 7 -2.97 -0.08 11.38
CA LEU A 7 -3.74 -0.24 10.14
C LEU A 7 -4.06 -1.71 9.82
N ASP A 8 -4.97 -1.91 8.85
CA ASP A 8 -5.19 -3.23 8.27
C ASP A 8 -4.07 -3.58 7.28
N TYR A 9 -3.13 -4.40 7.74
CA TYR A 9 -2.01 -4.90 6.94
C TYR A 9 -2.30 -6.24 6.24
N THR A 10 -3.51 -6.82 6.38
CA THR A 10 -3.86 -8.15 5.84
C THR A 10 -2.78 -9.23 6.16
N PRO A 11 -2.49 -9.49 7.44
CA PRO A 11 -1.40 -10.39 7.81
C PRO A 11 -1.73 -11.87 7.53
N ASN A 12 -0.72 -12.64 7.15
CA ASN A 12 -0.71 -14.12 7.01
C ASN A 12 -1.57 -14.73 5.89
N LYS A 13 -2.77 -14.20 5.62
CA LYS A 13 -3.70 -14.74 4.61
C LYS A 13 -4.30 -13.61 3.79
N GLY A 14 -4.29 -13.77 2.48
CA GLY A 14 -4.93 -12.83 1.56
C GLY A 14 -6.46 -12.84 1.71
N VAL A 15 -7.07 -11.69 1.42
CA VAL A 15 -8.53 -11.51 1.37
C VAL A 15 -8.96 -11.22 -0.06
N SER A 16 -10.16 -11.67 -0.42
CA SER A 16 -10.77 -11.31 -1.71
C SER A 16 -11.51 -9.99 -1.54
N VAL A 17 -11.10 -8.99 -2.32
CA VAL A 17 -11.66 -7.63 -2.36
C VAL A 17 -11.69 -7.16 -3.80
N ASP A 18 -12.76 -6.45 -4.19
CA ASP A 18 -12.78 -5.78 -5.49
C ASP A 18 -12.03 -4.46 -5.38
N ILE A 19 -10.91 -4.35 -6.10
CA ILE A 19 -10.03 -3.18 -6.07
C ILE A 19 -10.14 -2.46 -7.41
N ASP A 20 -10.70 -1.25 -7.37
CA ASP A 20 -10.75 -0.37 -8.55
C ASP A 20 -9.49 0.47 -8.71
N VAL A 21 -8.85 0.83 -7.60
CA VAL A 21 -7.68 1.72 -7.54
C VAL A 21 -6.68 1.19 -6.53
N ALA A 22 -5.40 1.16 -6.91
CA ALA A 22 -4.31 0.74 -6.05
C ALA A 22 -3.17 1.76 -6.08
N MET A 23 -2.45 1.85 -4.97
CA MET A 23 -1.29 2.72 -4.80
C MET A 23 -0.06 1.89 -4.48
N SER A 24 1.06 2.18 -5.15
CA SER A 24 2.38 1.64 -4.82
C SER A 24 3.30 2.80 -4.45
N ALA A 25 3.66 2.89 -3.18
CA ALA A 25 4.54 3.92 -2.64
C ALA A 25 5.93 3.35 -2.35
N ASN A 26 6.96 4.12 -2.67
CA ASN A 26 8.36 3.82 -2.43
C ASN A 26 9.03 4.96 -1.66
N PHE A 27 9.75 4.61 -0.59
CA PHE A 27 10.49 5.54 0.26
C PHE A 27 11.94 5.06 0.38
N GLY A 28 12.76 5.44 -0.60
CA GLY A 28 14.14 5.01 -0.73
C GLY A 28 15.13 5.84 0.09
N PHE A 29 16.32 5.28 0.32
CA PHE A 29 17.42 5.99 0.97
C PHE A 29 17.81 7.27 0.23
N GLY A 30 18.32 8.24 0.97
CA GLY A 30 18.65 9.57 0.42
C GLY A 30 17.42 10.43 0.13
N GLY A 31 16.23 10.06 0.63
CA GLY A 31 15.01 10.85 0.50
C GLY A 31 14.26 10.68 -0.82
N HIS A 32 14.48 9.56 -1.52
CA HIS A 32 13.82 9.27 -2.80
C HIS A 32 12.40 8.75 -2.55
N ASN A 33 11.43 9.66 -2.53
CA ASN A 33 10.02 9.35 -2.36
C ASN A 33 9.32 9.33 -3.72
N GLY A 34 8.58 8.26 -4.01
CA GLY A 34 7.82 8.13 -5.25
C GLY A 34 6.55 7.32 -5.04
N CYS A 35 5.53 7.60 -5.83
CA CYS A 35 4.25 6.91 -5.75
C CYS A 35 3.65 6.72 -7.15
N LEU A 36 3.15 5.52 -7.42
CA LEU A 36 2.39 5.18 -8.61
C LEU A 36 0.96 4.82 -8.21
N VAL A 37 -0.01 5.40 -8.91
CA VAL A 37 -1.44 5.12 -8.70
C VAL A 37 -1.99 4.47 -9.97
N PHE A 38 -2.59 3.30 -9.80
CA PHE A 38 -3.17 2.51 -10.89
C PHE A 38 -4.68 2.46 -10.72
N LYS A 39 -5.41 2.49 -11.83
CA LYS A 39 -6.85 2.29 -11.88
C LYS A 39 -7.17 1.16 -12.84
N LYS A 40 -8.11 0.31 -12.45
CA LYS A 40 -8.68 -0.74 -13.30
C LYS A 40 -9.16 -0.13 -14.61
N VAL A 41 -8.66 -0.66 -15.73
CA VAL A 41 -9.11 -0.27 -17.07
C VAL A 41 -10.41 -1.01 -17.40
N LYS A 42 -11.20 -0.44 -18.31
CA LYS A 42 -12.42 -1.08 -18.82
C LYS A 42 -12.10 -2.25 -19.72
#